data_AF-A0A1S2M2T9-F1
#
_entry.id   AF-A0A1S2M2T9-F1
#
_cell.length_a   1.000
_cell.length_b   1.000
_cell.length_c   1.000
_cell.angle_alpha   90.00
_cell.angle_beta   90.00
_cell.angle_gamma   90.00
#
_symmetry.space_group_name_H-M   'P 1'
#
loop_
_entity.id
_entity.type
_entity.pdbx_description
1 polymer ?
#
loop_
_entity_poly.entity_id
_entity_poly.type
_entity_poly.pdbx_seq_one_letter_code
_entity_poly.pdbx_strand_id
1 'polypeptide(L)'
;MENIDFLGLLPCALKVPFQEALGAYVKELEKCEDVSTLHYSLVGNANNGLSFFTELKEKNDLNVLPDMIMAPGFNSFYYQNIINKCKESKSIQASVPESMNPLWLDLDLIDPFNLYSVIGFNPTVLLVDRTNDKSLPLPEKWSDLLEPEFEKKLAIRGSNPTKEEKKIEFCEGILLNTYKDHGEEGINKLGKSVNWSLHPSQMVKMAGKRGEGPSISAIPYSFAKLVKCNENISIVWPKDGAIVNPITLLVKDIRNKQSKIMNDFLFSDEVGELFVKIGFPSIHSNKNHKLNDDTSFKWLGWDFIHENDLAKLKPKLNDIFLQSYMSK
;
A
#
# COMPACT_ATOMS: atom_id res chain seq x y z
N MET A 1 -15.70 24.69 0.50
CA MET A 1 -15.75 23.31 -0.01
C MET A 1 -16.88 22.62 0.72
N GLU A 2 -17.73 21.85 0.03
CA GLU A 2 -18.67 20.96 0.72
C GLU A 2 -17.90 20.06 1.69
N ASN A 3 -18.47 19.86 2.88
CA ASN A 3 -17.85 19.00 3.89
C ASN A 3 -17.88 17.56 3.37
N ILE A 4 -16.71 16.95 3.13
CA ILE A 4 -16.60 15.56 2.73
C ILE A 4 -16.55 14.72 4.01
N ASP A 5 -17.51 13.81 4.18
CA ASP A 5 -17.56 12.90 5.32
C ASP A 5 -16.53 11.78 5.17
N PHE A 6 -16.37 11.24 3.95
CA PHE A 6 -15.43 10.16 3.66
C PHE A 6 -14.60 10.38 2.40
N LEU A 7 -13.28 10.24 2.53
CA LEU A 7 -12.36 10.21 1.40
C LEU A 7 -11.67 8.84 1.32
N GLY A 8 -11.89 8.14 0.21
CA GLY A 8 -11.18 6.91 -0.12
C GLY A 8 -10.14 7.13 -1.21
N LEU A 9 -8.85 7.09 -0.84
CA LEU A 9 -7.77 6.89 -1.79
C LEU A 9 -7.63 5.38 -2.01
N LEU A 10 -7.83 4.92 -3.24
CA LEU A 10 -7.94 3.49 -3.52
C LEU A 10 -6.75 2.99 -4.34
N PRO A 11 -6.14 1.84 -3.96
CA PRO A 11 -5.28 1.07 -4.87
C PRO A 11 -6.04 0.74 -6.16
N CYS A 12 -5.35 0.74 -7.30
CA CYS A 12 -5.99 0.55 -8.61
C CYS A 12 -6.88 -0.69 -8.69
N ALA A 13 -6.45 -1.80 -8.09
CA ALA A 13 -7.20 -3.07 -8.08
C ALA A 13 -8.48 -3.01 -7.23
N LEU A 14 -8.53 -2.13 -6.22
CA LEU A 14 -9.69 -1.96 -5.32
C LEU A 14 -10.68 -0.91 -5.81
N LYS A 15 -10.26 0.02 -6.68
CA LYS A 15 -11.05 1.21 -7.00
C LYS A 15 -12.46 0.89 -7.49
N VAL A 16 -12.58 0.15 -8.59
CA VAL A 16 -13.89 -0.14 -9.21
C VAL A 16 -14.75 -1.03 -8.31
N PRO A 17 -14.24 -2.17 -7.78
CA PRO A 17 -15.06 -3.03 -6.93
C PRO A 17 -15.54 -2.33 -5.65
N PHE A 18 -14.71 -1.48 -5.04
CA PHE A 18 -15.09 -0.72 -3.85
C PHE A 18 -16.12 0.37 -4.16
N GLN A 19 -16.00 1.04 -5.31
CA GLN A 19 -17.00 2.01 -5.77
C GLN A 19 -18.37 1.36 -5.99
N GLU A 20 -18.40 0.15 -6.56
CA GLU A 20 -19.64 -0.61 -6.76
C GLU A 20 -20.27 -1.01 -5.42
N ALA A 21 -19.49 -1.57 -4.50
CA ALA A 21 -19.96 -1.97 -3.17
C ALA A 21 -20.49 -0.76 -2.35
N LEU A 22 -19.72 0.33 -2.28
CA LEU A 22 -20.16 1.53 -1.56
C LEU A 22 -21.41 2.15 -2.20
N GLY A 23 -21.48 2.18 -3.54
CA GLY A 23 -22.64 2.67 -4.26
C GLY A 23 -23.91 1.85 -4.00
N ALA A 24 -23.78 0.53 -3.87
CA ALA A 24 -24.89 -0.35 -3.49
C ALA A 24 -25.32 -0.09 -2.02
N TYR A 25 -24.36 -0.03 -1.10
CA TYR A 25 -24.62 0.25 0.31
C TYR A 25 -25.35 1.58 0.52
N VAL A 26 -24.90 2.66 -0.13
CA VAL A 26 -25.53 3.98 -0.04
C VAL A 26 -26.96 3.96 -0.58
N LYS A 27 -27.22 3.26 -1.70
CA LYS A 27 -28.59 3.12 -2.24
C LYS A 27 -29.53 2.38 -1.30
N GLU A 28 -29.05 1.40 -0.54
CA GLU A 28 -29.88 0.72 0.46
C GLU A 28 -30.19 1.66 1.64
N LEU A 29 -29.23 2.46 2.09
CA LEU A 29 -29.45 3.45 3.15
C LEU A 29 -30.50 4.50 2.75
N GLU A 30 -30.48 4.95 1.50
CA GLU A 30 -31.45 5.93 0.96
C GLU A 30 -32.89 5.40 0.99
N LYS A 31 -33.12 4.09 0.91
CA LYS A 31 -34.46 3.48 0.99
C LYS A 31 -35.07 3.50 2.38
N CYS A 32 -34.25 3.63 3.43
CA CYS A 32 -34.72 3.61 4.81
C CYS A 32 -35.17 5.00 5.31
N GLU A 33 -35.21 6.03 4.46
CA GLU A 33 -35.62 7.44 4.72
C GLU A 33 -34.95 8.17 5.90
N ASP A 34 -33.97 7.56 6.58
CA ASP A 34 -33.32 8.11 7.78
C ASP A 34 -31.86 8.55 7.54
N VAL A 35 -31.38 8.56 6.30
CA VAL A 35 -29.98 8.90 5.97
C VAL A 35 -29.92 9.98 4.90
N SER A 36 -30.05 11.23 5.34
CA SER A 36 -29.68 12.40 4.54
C SER A 36 -28.16 12.44 4.33
N THR A 37 -27.76 12.19 3.08
CA THR A 37 -26.51 12.57 2.38
C THR A 37 -25.18 12.26 3.09
N LEU A 38 -24.70 11.02 2.94
CA LEU A 38 -23.27 10.73 3.07
C LEU A 38 -22.53 11.37 1.88
N HIS A 39 -21.68 12.36 2.13
CA HIS A 39 -20.82 12.96 1.12
C HIS A 39 -19.47 12.25 1.11
N TYR A 40 -19.17 11.56 0.00
CA TYR A 40 -17.92 10.84 -0.13
C TYR A 40 -17.21 11.10 -1.45
N SER A 41 -15.90 10.93 -1.46
CA SER A 41 -15.05 11.02 -2.66
C SER A 41 -14.13 9.82 -2.75
N LEU A 42 -14.20 9.10 -3.87
CA LEU A 42 -13.35 7.94 -4.16
C LEU A 42 -12.42 8.25 -5.33
N VAL A 43 -11.13 8.29 -5.06
CA VAL A 43 -10.10 8.68 -6.02
C VAL A 43 -9.00 7.62 -6.08
N GLY A 44 -8.23 7.61 -7.17
CA GLY A 44 -7.06 6.74 -7.25
C GLY A 44 -5.95 7.24 -6.32
N ASN A 45 -5.15 6.33 -5.76
CA ASN A 45 -4.05 6.67 -4.85
C ASN A 45 -3.06 7.72 -5.41
N ALA A 46 -2.82 7.71 -6.73
CA ALA A 46 -1.89 8.66 -7.36
C ALA A 46 -2.42 10.11 -7.44
N ASN A 47 -3.58 10.42 -6.84
CA ASN A 47 -4.17 11.75 -6.89
C ASN A 47 -3.72 12.63 -5.70
N ASN A 48 -2.47 13.11 -5.77
CA ASN A 48 -1.92 14.08 -4.82
C ASN A 48 -2.39 15.53 -5.08
N GLY A 49 -3.24 15.75 -6.10
CA GLY A 49 -3.69 17.08 -6.54
C GLY A 49 -4.95 17.59 -5.83
N LEU A 50 -5.42 16.90 -4.80
CA LEU A 50 -6.59 17.32 -4.04
C LEU A 50 -6.21 18.47 -3.10
N SER A 51 -7.04 19.52 -3.08
CA SER A 51 -6.77 20.76 -2.35
C SER A 51 -6.44 20.53 -0.88
N PHE A 52 -7.08 19.55 -0.22
CA PHE A 52 -6.84 19.26 1.19
C PHE A 52 -5.39 18.83 1.49
N PHE A 53 -4.68 18.14 0.59
CA PHE A 53 -3.28 17.77 0.83
C PHE A 53 -2.36 18.99 0.78
N THR A 54 -2.62 19.89 -0.16
CA THR A 54 -1.93 21.18 -0.25
C THR A 54 -2.24 22.02 0.98
N GLU A 55 -3.51 22.14 1.36
CA GLU A 55 -3.93 22.91 2.53
C GLU A 55 -3.42 22.31 3.85
N LEU A 56 -3.40 20.98 4.00
CA LEU A 56 -2.79 20.32 5.15
C LEU A 56 -1.30 20.65 5.23
N LYS A 57 -0.61 20.69 4.09
CA LYS A 57 0.82 21.04 4.04
C LYS A 57 1.06 22.52 4.34
N GLU A 58 0.22 23.42 3.83
CA GLU A 58 0.37 24.87 3.96
C GLU A 58 -0.10 25.39 5.32
N LYS A 59 -1.31 25.02 5.73
CA LYS A 59 -1.96 25.48 6.97
C LYS A 59 -1.59 24.63 8.17
N ASN A 60 -1.16 23.39 7.93
CA ASN A 60 -0.80 22.44 8.99
C ASN A 60 -1.95 22.26 9.99
N ASP A 61 -3.20 22.28 9.50
CA ASP A 61 -4.42 22.24 10.31
C ASP A 61 -5.20 20.96 10.00
N LEU A 62 -5.48 20.14 11.01
CA LEU A 62 -6.22 18.88 10.85
C LEU A 62 -7.72 19.11 10.56
N ASN A 63 -8.25 20.31 10.80
CA ASN A 63 -9.67 20.61 10.52
C ASN A 63 -9.98 20.62 9.02
N VAL A 64 -8.98 20.78 8.15
CA VAL A 64 -9.15 20.71 6.69
C VAL A 64 -9.39 19.30 6.18
N LEU A 65 -9.15 18.28 7.02
CA LEU A 65 -9.32 16.88 6.67
C LEU A 65 -10.80 16.47 6.72
N PRO A 66 -11.25 15.63 5.76
CA PRO A 66 -12.49 14.86 5.87
C PRO A 66 -12.62 14.13 7.21
N ASP A 67 -13.84 13.83 7.62
CA ASP A 67 -14.10 13.15 8.90
C ASP A 67 -13.53 11.72 8.94
N MET A 68 -13.51 11.04 7.79
CA MET A 68 -12.83 9.77 7.61
C MET A 68 -11.97 9.76 6.35
N ILE A 69 -10.75 9.24 6.46
CA ILE A 69 -9.84 9.09 5.32
C ILE A 69 -9.29 7.68 5.29
N MET A 70 -9.48 7.00 4.17
CA MET A 70 -8.82 5.74 3.85
C MET A 70 -7.70 6.00 2.84
N ALA A 71 -6.47 5.62 3.18
CA ALA A 71 -5.28 5.90 2.36
C ALA A 71 -4.30 4.72 2.36
N PRO A 72 -3.80 4.28 1.18
CA PRO A 72 -2.86 3.18 1.09
C PRO A 72 -1.40 3.65 1.15
N GLY A 73 -0.50 2.72 1.42
CA GLY A 73 0.94 2.94 1.47
C GLY A 73 1.38 3.78 2.67
N PHE A 74 2.68 4.08 2.71
CA PHE A 74 3.29 4.95 3.72
C PHE A 74 3.09 6.42 3.30
N ASN A 75 1.83 6.83 3.27
CA ASN A 75 1.38 8.15 2.83
C ASN A 75 1.76 9.28 3.84
N SER A 76 1.37 10.52 3.55
CA SER A 76 1.72 11.68 4.37
C SER A 76 1.14 11.67 5.78
N PHE A 77 0.14 10.84 6.06
CA PHE A 77 -0.40 10.71 7.42
C PHE A 77 0.58 10.02 8.38
N TYR A 78 1.57 9.29 7.85
CA TYR A 78 2.67 8.71 8.62
C TYR A 78 3.85 9.66 8.82
N TYR A 79 3.72 10.94 8.45
CA TYR A 79 4.78 11.93 8.66
C TYR A 79 4.77 12.40 10.11
N GLN A 80 5.95 12.55 10.69
CA GLN A 80 6.10 12.82 12.13
C GLN A 80 5.37 14.10 12.57
N ASN A 81 5.34 15.13 11.73
CA ASN A 81 4.59 16.36 12.00
C ASN A 81 3.07 16.14 12.07
N ILE A 82 2.53 15.24 11.24
CA ILE A 82 1.10 14.90 11.24
C ILE A 82 0.79 13.99 12.43
N ILE A 83 1.62 12.96 12.68
CA ILE A 83 1.48 12.06 13.84
C ILE A 83 1.45 12.88 15.14
N ASN A 84 2.43 13.77 15.35
CA ASN A 84 2.51 14.58 16.56
C ASN A 84 1.27 15.46 16.74
N LYS A 85 0.75 16.05 15.67
CA LYS A 85 -0.49 16.83 15.73
C LYS A 85 -1.69 16.01 16.12
N CYS A 86 -1.82 14.79 15.58
CA CYS A 86 -2.92 13.90 15.94
C CYS A 86 -2.86 13.54 17.44
N LYS A 87 -1.66 13.31 17.97
CA LYS A 87 -1.42 13.06 19.40
C LYS A 87 -1.80 14.27 20.27
N GLU A 88 -1.41 15.47 19.85
CA GLU A 88 -1.67 16.72 20.57
C GLU A 88 -3.15 17.10 20.55
N SER A 89 -3.82 17.01 19.39
CA SER A 89 -5.20 17.44 19.23
C SER A 89 -6.20 16.43 19.81
N LYS A 90 -5.83 15.15 19.90
CA LYS A 90 -6.74 14.02 20.18
C LYS A 90 -7.97 14.00 19.26
N SER A 91 -7.84 14.62 18.08
CA SER A 91 -8.92 14.80 17.11
C SER A 91 -8.95 13.69 16.08
N ILE A 92 -8.08 12.69 16.19
CA ILE A 92 -8.04 11.49 15.34
C ILE A 92 -7.87 10.30 16.27
N GLN A 93 -8.59 9.23 15.97
CA GLN A 93 -8.50 7.96 16.69
C GLN A 93 -8.62 6.78 15.73
N ALA A 94 -8.00 5.67 16.10
CA ALA A 94 -8.23 4.40 15.44
C ALA A 94 -9.67 3.92 15.72
N SER A 95 -10.25 3.28 14.71
CA SER A 95 -11.47 2.49 14.83
C SER A 95 -11.15 1.02 14.55
N VAL A 96 -11.42 0.16 15.51
CA VAL A 96 -11.06 -1.26 15.45
C VAL A 96 -12.31 -2.08 15.75
N PRO A 97 -12.62 -3.14 14.95
CA PRO A 97 -13.79 -3.97 15.19
C PRO A 97 -13.61 -4.79 16.48
N GLU A 98 -14.73 -5.16 17.13
CA GLU A 98 -14.71 -5.99 18.35
C GLU A 98 -14.01 -7.34 18.15
N SER A 99 -14.15 -7.90 16.95
CA SER A 99 -13.50 -9.12 16.51
C SER A 99 -12.67 -8.82 15.27
N MET A 100 -11.39 -9.18 15.30
CA MET A 100 -10.46 -8.96 14.19
C MET A 100 -9.77 -10.25 13.77
N ASN A 101 -9.17 -10.20 12.57
CA ASN A 101 -8.33 -11.26 12.06
C ASN A 101 -7.10 -11.46 12.97
N PRO A 102 -6.80 -12.68 13.46
CA PRO A 102 -5.63 -12.93 14.31
C PRO A 102 -4.30 -12.46 13.71
N LEU A 103 -4.19 -12.48 12.37
CA LEU A 103 -3.02 -11.99 11.64
C LEU A 103 -2.64 -10.54 11.98
N TRP A 104 -3.60 -9.71 12.42
CA TRP A 104 -3.32 -8.34 12.83
C TRP A 104 -2.51 -8.26 14.12
N LEU A 105 -2.74 -9.20 15.03
CA LEU A 105 -1.98 -9.32 16.28
C LEU A 105 -0.62 -9.95 15.98
N ASP A 106 -0.59 -11.02 15.18
CA ASP A 106 0.66 -11.73 14.84
C ASP A 106 1.69 -10.84 14.11
N LEU A 107 1.22 -9.83 13.37
CA LEU A 107 2.05 -8.88 12.62
C LEU A 107 2.25 -7.53 13.32
N ASP A 108 1.74 -7.34 14.54
CA ASP A 108 1.77 -6.06 15.26
C ASP A 108 1.21 -4.88 14.43
N LEU A 109 0.06 -5.09 13.78
CA LEU A 109 -0.58 -4.07 12.93
C LEU A 109 -1.48 -3.08 13.68
N ILE A 110 -1.69 -3.30 14.98
CA ILE A 110 -2.44 -2.38 15.84
C ILE A 110 -1.54 -1.22 16.26
N ASP A 111 -1.94 0.01 15.94
CA ASP A 111 -1.19 1.20 16.29
C ASP A 111 -1.13 1.39 17.83
N PRO A 112 0.07 1.41 18.44
CA PRO A 112 0.22 1.57 19.88
C PRO A 112 -0.27 2.92 20.41
N PHE A 113 -0.43 3.93 19.55
CA PHE A 113 -0.97 5.24 19.94
C PHE A 113 -2.45 5.41 19.62
N ASN A 114 -3.12 4.39 19.07
CA ASN A 114 -4.54 4.40 18.74
C ASN A 114 -4.96 5.59 17.84
N LEU A 115 -4.11 5.96 16.88
CA LEU A 115 -4.37 7.02 15.91
C LEU A 115 -4.87 6.46 14.57
N TYR A 116 -4.35 5.31 14.18
CA TYR A 116 -4.58 4.71 12.86
C TYR A 116 -5.16 3.30 12.95
N SER A 117 -6.03 2.96 12.01
CA SER A 117 -6.44 1.57 11.78
C SER A 117 -5.90 1.07 10.46
N VAL A 118 -5.06 0.03 10.48
CA VAL A 118 -4.76 -0.72 9.26
C VAL A 118 -5.97 -1.60 8.97
N ILE A 119 -6.79 -1.30 7.97
CA ILE A 119 -8.02 -2.08 7.70
C ILE A 119 -7.79 -3.22 6.70
N GLY A 120 -6.68 -3.15 5.99
CA GLY A 120 -6.19 -4.18 5.08
C GLY A 120 -4.82 -3.81 4.56
N PHE A 121 -4.22 -4.64 3.73
CA PHE A 121 -2.94 -4.30 3.11
C PHE A 121 -2.73 -5.01 1.78
N ASN A 122 -1.83 -4.46 0.95
CA ASN A 122 -1.45 -5.00 -0.34
C ASN A 122 -0.07 -5.67 -0.25
N PRO A 123 0.00 -7.02 -0.21
CA PRO A 123 1.27 -7.72 -0.15
C PRO A 123 2.06 -7.48 -1.45
N THR A 124 3.32 -7.09 -1.35
CA THR A 124 4.25 -7.13 -2.49
C THR A 124 5.04 -8.43 -2.44
N VAL A 125 5.02 -9.15 -3.56
CA VAL A 125 5.68 -10.44 -3.77
C VAL A 125 6.64 -10.35 -4.96
N LEU A 126 7.36 -11.43 -5.24
CA LEU A 126 8.26 -11.50 -6.38
C LEU A 126 7.61 -12.37 -7.46
N LEU A 127 7.36 -11.80 -8.64
CA LEU A 127 7.03 -12.58 -9.83
C LEU A 127 8.33 -12.85 -10.58
N VAL A 128 8.75 -14.10 -10.61
CA VAL A 128 9.99 -14.53 -11.27
C VAL A 128 9.66 -15.14 -12.62
N ASP A 129 10.26 -14.59 -13.67
CA ASP A 129 10.12 -15.01 -15.06
C ASP A 129 11.48 -15.41 -15.64
N ARG A 130 11.69 -16.73 -15.74
CA ARG A 130 12.90 -17.35 -16.28
C ARG A 130 12.80 -17.66 -17.78
N THR A 131 11.82 -17.07 -18.48
CA THR A 131 11.63 -17.28 -19.93
C THR A 131 12.87 -16.87 -20.73
N ASN A 132 13.53 -15.78 -20.32
CA ASN A 132 14.72 -15.23 -20.98
C ASN A 132 16.04 -15.78 -20.41
N ASP A 133 16.03 -16.30 -19.18
CA ASP A 133 17.21 -16.79 -18.48
C ASP A 133 16.80 -17.94 -17.55
N LYS A 134 16.91 -19.17 -18.05
CA LYS A 134 16.56 -20.38 -17.29
C LYS A 134 17.55 -20.69 -16.16
N SER A 135 18.75 -20.10 -16.22
CA SER A 135 19.78 -20.29 -15.19
C SER A 135 19.63 -19.35 -14.00
N LEU A 136 18.77 -18.33 -14.11
CA LEU A 136 18.55 -17.38 -13.02
C LEU A 136 18.08 -18.11 -11.74
N PRO A 137 18.80 -17.95 -10.61
CA PRO A 137 18.37 -18.52 -9.35
C PRO A 137 17.04 -17.90 -8.91
N LEU A 138 16.24 -18.67 -8.16
CA LEU A 138 15.02 -18.15 -7.55
C LEU A 138 15.40 -17.40 -6.28
N PRO A 139 15.12 -16.08 -6.16
CA PRO A 139 15.34 -15.37 -4.90
C PRO A 139 14.35 -15.90 -3.86
N GLU A 140 14.82 -16.23 -2.66
CA GLU A 140 13.97 -16.71 -1.58
C GLU A 140 13.58 -15.61 -0.60
N LYS A 141 14.35 -14.51 -0.54
CA LYS A 141 14.14 -13.38 0.36
C LYS A 141 14.51 -12.05 -0.31
N TRP A 142 14.08 -10.92 0.26
CA TRP A 142 14.36 -9.60 -0.31
C TRP A 142 15.86 -9.29 -0.42
N SER A 143 16.67 -9.76 0.55
CA SER A 143 18.12 -9.51 0.53
C SER A 143 18.83 -10.17 -0.65
N ASP A 144 18.29 -11.27 -1.19
CA ASP A 144 18.93 -11.97 -2.31
C ASP A 144 19.00 -11.06 -3.53
N LEU A 145 18.00 -10.18 -3.71
CA LEU A 145 17.95 -9.21 -4.79
C LEU A 145 19.09 -8.19 -4.77
N LEU A 146 19.87 -8.11 -3.69
CA LEU A 146 21.02 -7.22 -3.55
C LEU A 146 22.32 -7.84 -4.07
N GLU A 147 22.31 -9.13 -4.45
CA GLU A 147 23.46 -9.85 -4.95
C GLU A 147 23.77 -9.58 -6.43
N PRO A 148 25.04 -9.67 -6.86
CA PRO A 148 25.45 -9.33 -8.23
C PRO A 148 24.71 -10.09 -9.34
N GLU A 149 24.29 -11.34 -9.10
CA GLU A 149 23.54 -12.14 -10.08
C GLU A 149 22.17 -11.55 -10.46
N PHE A 150 21.62 -10.67 -9.62
CA PHE A 150 20.35 -9.99 -9.86
C PHE A 150 20.51 -8.57 -10.40
N GLU A 151 21.74 -8.11 -10.64
CA GLU A 151 21.99 -6.79 -11.23
C GLU A 151 21.24 -6.63 -12.57
N LYS A 152 20.52 -5.52 -12.69
CA LYS A 152 19.68 -5.18 -13.85
C LYS A 152 18.63 -6.23 -14.26
N LYS A 153 18.22 -7.12 -13.35
CA LYS A 153 17.17 -8.13 -13.61
C LYS A 153 15.78 -7.70 -13.14
N LEU A 154 15.68 -6.66 -12.31
CA LEU A 154 14.45 -6.33 -11.59
C LEU A 154 13.63 -5.19 -12.21
N ALA A 155 12.30 -5.34 -12.10
CA ALA A 155 11.36 -4.23 -12.17
C ALA A 155 10.77 -3.91 -10.80
N ILE A 156 10.69 -2.61 -10.50
CA ILE A 156 9.95 -2.06 -9.36
C ILE A 156 8.95 -1.02 -9.88
N ARG A 157 7.82 -0.86 -9.19
CA ARG A 157 6.89 0.24 -9.45
C ARG A 157 7.59 1.59 -9.24
N GLY A 158 7.73 2.36 -10.31
CA GLY A 158 8.08 3.78 -10.25
C GLY A 158 6.98 4.66 -10.86
N SER A 159 6.97 5.95 -10.51
CA SER A 159 6.14 6.93 -11.19
C SER A 159 6.68 7.15 -12.61
N ASN A 160 5.79 7.26 -13.59
CA ASN A 160 6.15 7.68 -14.95
C ASN A 160 5.80 9.16 -15.08
N PRO A 161 6.73 10.08 -14.80
CA PRO A 161 6.45 11.51 -14.92
C PRO A 161 6.18 11.83 -16.40
N THR A 162 4.97 12.32 -16.70
CA THR A 162 4.59 12.79 -18.04
C THR A 162 5.14 14.19 -18.34
N LYS A 163 5.78 14.83 -17.35
CA LYS A 163 6.44 16.14 -17.45
C LYS A 163 7.90 15.97 -17.08
N GLU A 164 8.79 16.50 -17.91
CA GLU A 164 10.25 16.38 -17.86
C GLU A 164 10.90 16.83 -16.52
N GLU A 165 10.13 17.49 -15.64
CA GLU A 165 10.62 18.11 -14.40
C GLU A 165 10.45 17.26 -13.13
N LYS A 166 9.68 16.16 -13.16
CA LYS A 166 9.47 15.33 -11.95
C LYS A 166 10.39 14.12 -11.95
N LYS A 167 11.10 13.89 -10.84
CA LYS A 167 11.88 12.66 -10.62
C LYS A 167 10.95 11.44 -10.56
N ILE A 168 11.47 10.28 -10.94
CA ILE A 168 10.80 8.99 -10.74
C ILE A 168 10.76 8.70 -9.24
N GLU A 169 9.59 8.36 -8.73
CA GLU A 169 9.35 7.95 -7.35
C GLU A 169 9.08 6.44 -7.32
N PHE A 170 9.98 5.68 -6.72
CA PHE A 170 9.85 4.23 -6.58
C PHE A 170 9.02 3.84 -5.36
N CYS A 171 8.56 2.59 -5.35
CA CYS A 171 7.72 2.04 -4.29
C CYS A 171 8.37 2.17 -2.91
N GLU A 172 7.79 3.02 -2.08
CA GLU A 172 8.31 3.40 -0.77
C GLU A 172 8.36 2.22 0.21
N GLY A 173 7.42 1.28 0.13
CA GLY A 173 7.43 0.10 1.00
C GLY A 173 8.67 -0.78 0.79
N ILE A 174 9.14 -0.92 -0.45
CA ILE A 174 10.36 -1.67 -0.77
C ILE A 174 11.59 -0.91 -0.26
N LEU A 175 11.67 0.40 -0.53
CA LEU A 175 12.80 1.21 -0.10
C LEU A 175 12.92 1.27 1.43
N LEU A 176 11.81 1.48 2.15
CA LEU A 176 11.82 1.57 3.62
C LEU A 176 12.23 0.25 4.27
N ASN A 177 11.69 -0.89 3.79
CA ASN A 177 12.08 -2.20 4.33
C ASN A 177 13.54 -2.55 3.99
N THR A 178 14.01 -2.24 2.78
CA THR A 178 15.41 -2.45 2.40
C THR A 178 16.34 -1.62 3.28
N TYR A 179 15.99 -0.36 3.54
CA TYR A 179 16.79 0.52 4.41
C TYR A 179 16.79 0.06 5.86
N LYS A 180 15.63 -0.38 6.38
CA LYS A 180 15.53 -0.93 7.75
C LYS A 180 16.50 -2.11 7.94
N ASP A 181 16.59 -2.99 6.96
CA ASP A 181 17.38 -4.23 7.09
C ASP A 181 18.85 -4.08 6.69
N HIS A 182 19.15 -3.16 5.74
CA HIS A 182 20.46 -3.11 5.07
C HIS A 182 21.04 -1.69 4.92
N GLY A 183 20.40 -0.67 5.50
CA GLY A 183 20.85 0.71 5.46
C GLY A 183 20.94 1.30 4.05
N GLU A 184 21.71 2.38 3.90
CA GLU A 184 21.90 3.05 2.60
C GLU A 184 22.65 2.18 1.59
N GLU A 185 23.54 1.28 2.06
CA GLU A 185 24.24 0.32 1.20
C GLU A 185 23.25 -0.62 0.50
N GLY A 186 22.26 -1.13 1.23
CA GLY A 186 21.20 -1.95 0.65
C GLY A 186 20.39 -1.21 -0.41
N ILE A 187 20.10 0.08 -0.20
CA ILE A 187 19.40 0.92 -1.18
C ILE A 187 20.23 1.10 -2.46
N ASN A 188 21.55 1.29 -2.31
CA ASN A 188 22.45 1.39 -3.44
C ASN A 188 22.50 0.08 -4.25
N LYS A 189 22.67 -1.06 -3.58
CA LYS A 189 22.65 -2.38 -4.23
C LYS A 189 21.32 -2.64 -4.93
N LEU A 190 20.19 -2.34 -4.27
CA LEU A 190 18.87 -2.49 -4.88
C LEU A 190 18.72 -1.64 -6.15
N GLY A 191 19.24 -0.41 -6.14
CA GLY A 191 19.24 0.44 -7.33
C GLY A 191 20.00 -0.16 -8.51
N LYS A 192 21.11 -0.87 -8.27
CA LYS A 192 21.85 -1.60 -9.32
C LYS A 192 21.06 -2.80 -9.86
N SER A 193 20.32 -3.47 -8.99
CA SER A 193 19.45 -4.61 -9.35
C SER A 193 18.29 -4.24 -10.26
N VAL A 194 17.80 -3.01 -10.15
CA VAL A 194 16.65 -2.54 -10.93
C VAL A 194 17.09 -1.98 -12.28
N ASN A 195 16.39 -2.42 -13.34
CA ASN A 195 16.54 -1.91 -14.70
C ASN A 195 15.23 -1.35 -15.27
N TRP A 196 14.12 -1.58 -14.59
CA TRP A 196 12.79 -1.19 -15.05
C TRP A 196 11.98 -0.46 -13.98
N SER A 197 11.50 0.73 -14.33
CA SER A 197 10.40 1.43 -13.65
C SER A 197 9.09 1.14 -14.39
N LEU A 198 8.26 0.25 -13.86
CA LEU A 198 7.04 -0.22 -14.54
C LEU A 198 5.80 -0.14 -13.66
N HIS A 199 4.67 0.22 -14.24
CA HIS A 199 3.38 -0.02 -13.60
C HIS A 199 3.12 -1.54 -13.48
N PRO A 200 2.48 -2.04 -12.41
CA PRO A 200 2.18 -3.47 -12.26
C PRO A 200 1.47 -4.12 -13.45
N SER A 201 0.55 -3.42 -14.13
CA SER A 201 -0.07 -3.94 -15.36
C SER A 201 0.91 -4.14 -16.52
N GLN A 202 1.98 -3.35 -16.60
CA GLN A 202 3.04 -3.54 -17.60
C GLN A 202 3.86 -4.78 -17.24
N MET A 203 4.19 -4.98 -15.96
CA MET A 203 4.86 -6.20 -15.49
C MET A 203 4.06 -7.45 -15.87
N VAL A 204 2.74 -7.45 -15.61
CA VAL A 204 1.82 -8.54 -16.01
C VAL A 204 1.82 -8.77 -17.53
N LYS A 205 1.78 -7.69 -18.33
CA LYS A 205 1.77 -7.78 -19.80
C LYS A 205 3.08 -8.32 -20.38
N MET A 206 4.21 -8.09 -19.70
CA MET A 206 5.54 -8.50 -20.14
C MET A 206 5.89 -9.93 -19.68
N ALA A 207 5.31 -10.41 -18.59
CA ALA A 207 5.55 -11.75 -18.08
C ALA A 207 5.28 -12.83 -19.15
N GLY A 208 6.27 -13.71 -19.34
CA GLY A 208 6.28 -14.82 -20.30
C GLY A 208 6.67 -14.45 -21.73
N LYS A 209 7.03 -13.19 -22.00
CA LYS A 209 7.45 -12.76 -23.34
C LYS A 209 8.95 -12.89 -23.53
N ARG A 210 9.34 -13.52 -24.63
CA ARG A 210 10.76 -13.64 -25.02
C ARG A 210 11.31 -12.29 -25.45
N GLY A 211 12.51 -11.97 -24.99
CA GLY A 211 13.25 -10.74 -25.36
C GLY A 211 12.69 -9.45 -24.78
N GLU A 212 11.57 -9.49 -24.06
CA GLU A 212 10.89 -8.33 -23.50
C GLU A 212 10.65 -8.52 -22.00
N GLY A 213 11.28 -7.69 -21.16
CA GLY A 213 10.88 -7.50 -19.77
C GLY A 213 11.81 -8.02 -18.68
N PRO A 214 11.47 -7.69 -17.43
CA PRO A 214 12.28 -8.04 -16.25
C PRO A 214 12.23 -9.54 -15.99
N SER A 215 13.33 -10.10 -15.49
CA SER A 215 13.34 -11.47 -14.99
C SER A 215 12.68 -11.58 -13.62
N ILE A 216 12.65 -10.49 -12.85
CA ILE A 216 11.99 -10.43 -11.53
C ILE A 216 11.17 -9.15 -11.46
N SER A 217 9.89 -9.24 -11.12
CA SER A 217 9.06 -8.08 -10.81
C SER A 217 8.68 -8.09 -9.33
N ALA A 218 9.08 -7.04 -8.61
CA ALA A 218 8.52 -6.77 -7.28
C ALA A 218 7.13 -6.14 -7.47
N ILE A 219 6.09 -6.95 -7.27
CA ILE A 219 4.74 -6.67 -7.75
C ILE A 219 3.70 -6.92 -6.66
N PRO A 220 2.62 -6.12 -6.59
CA PRO A 220 1.49 -6.44 -5.73
C PRO A 220 0.88 -7.81 -6.05
N TYR A 221 0.57 -8.59 -5.02
CA TYR A 221 0.01 -9.94 -5.17
C TYR A 221 -1.29 -9.96 -5.98
N SER A 222 -2.12 -8.93 -5.83
CA SER A 222 -3.34 -8.72 -6.61
C SER A 222 -3.12 -8.64 -8.13
N PHE A 223 -1.93 -8.21 -8.58
CA PHE A 223 -1.53 -8.26 -9.99
C PHE A 223 -0.80 -9.56 -10.33
N ALA A 224 0.05 -10.07 -9.43
CA ALA A 224 0.81 -11.30 -9.64
C ALA A 224 -0.11 -12.48 -9.97
N LYS A 225 -1.25 -12.62 -9.26
CA LYS A 225 -2.25 -13.68 -9.48
C LYS A 225 -2.93 -13.65 -10.85
N LEU A 226 -2.81 -12.55 -11.61
CA LEU A 226 -3.32 -12.44 -12.97
C LEU A 226 -2.40 -13.11 -13.99
N VAL A 227 -1.15 -13.41 -13.60
CA VAL A 227 -0.17 -14.08 -14.45
C VAL A 227 -0.35 -15.58 -14.37
N LYS A 228 -0.46 -16.22 -15.53
CA LYS A 228 -0.53 -17.68 -15.64
C LYS A 228 0.86 -18.26 -15.37
N CYS A 229 1.06 -18.79 -14.16
CA CYS A 229 2.29 -19.49 -13.78
C CYS A 229 2.47 -20.78 -14.58
N ASN A 230 3.73 -21.15 -14.81
CA ASN A 230 4.18 -22.37 -15.49
C ASN A 230 5.58 -22.74 -14.99
N GLU A 231 6.28 -23.66 -15.66
CA GLU A 231 7.62 -24.11 -15.25
C GLU A 231 8.70 -23.00 -15.24
N ASN A 232 8.49 -21.93 -16.02
CA ASN A 232 9.42 -20.79 -16.12
C ASN A 232 8.94 -19.55 -15.36
N ILE A 233 7.64 -19.44 -15.08
CA ILE A 233 7.03 -18.28 -14.43
C ILE A 233 6.39 -18.70 -13.12
N SER A 234 6.83 -18.11 -12.02
CA SER A 234 6.33 -18.44 -10.68
C SER A 234 6.20 -17.20 -9.81
N ILE A 235 5.21 -17.21 -8.91
CA ILE A 235 5.12 -16.26 -7.81
C ILE A 235 5.95 -16.82 -6.66
N VAL A 236 6.99 -16.10 -6.27
CA VAL A 236 7.75 -16.38 -5.07
C VAL A 236 7.26 -15.49 -3.94
N TRP A 237 6.82 -16.15 -2.88
CA TRP A 237 6.50 -15.51 -1.61
C TRP A 237 7.78 -15.47 -0.76
N PRO A 238 8.35 -14.28 -0.48
CA PRO A 238 9.63 -14.20 0.22
C PRO A 238 9.56 -14.83 1.61
N LYS A 239 10.56 -15.63 2.00
CA LYS A 239 10.64 -16.27 3.32
C LYS A 239 10.69 -15.26 4.46
N ASP A 240 11.38 -14.13 4.24
CA ASP A 240 11.45 -12.99 5.15
C ASP A 240 10.22 -12.06 5.05
N GLY A 241 9.20 -12.48 4.30
CA GLY A 241 7.86 -11.89 4.25
C GLY A 241 7.55 -11.09 2.99
N ALA A 242 6.33 -11.24 2.49
CA ALA A 242 5.79 -10.30 1.50
C ALA A 242 5.61 -8.92 2.15
N ILE A 243 6.08 -7.86 1.48
CA ILE A 243 6.05 -6.51 2.06
C ILE A 243 4.61 -6.04 2.22
N VAL A 244 4.27 -5.64 3.45
CA VAL A 244 2.97 -5.09 3.82
C VAL A 244 2.91 -3.63 3.39
N ASN A 245 2.08 -3.32 2.39
CA ASN A 245 1.72 -1.94 2.06
C ASN A 245 0.33 -1.65 2.66
N PRO A 246 0.24 -0.89 3.75
CA PRO A 246 -0.99 -0.79 4.55
C PRO A 246 -2.07 -0.02 3.80
N ILE A 247 -3.33 -0.33 4.08
CA ILE A 247 -4.49 0.52 3.79
C ILE A 247 -4.97 1.03 5.14
N THR A 248 -4.75 2.32 5.36
CA THR A 248 -4.90 2.96 6.66
C THR A 248 -6.19 3.77 6.69
N LEU A 249 -6.93 3.69 7.78
CA LEU A 249 -8.08 4.50 8.07
C LEU A 249 -7.75 5.50 9.19
N LEU A 250 -8.08 6.75 8.97
CA LEU A 250 -8.08 7.83 9.96
C LEU A 250 -9.53 8.25 10.22
N VAL A 251 -9.90 8.44 11.48
CA VAL A 251 -11.25 8.85 11.89
C VAL A 251 -11.16 10.03 12.85
N LYS A 252 -11.79 11.16 12.51
CA LYS A 252 -11.80 12.36 13.37
C LYS A 252 -12.77 12.25 14.54
N ASP A 253 -14.01 11.85 14.27
CA ASP A 253 -15.01 11.58 15.32
C ASP A 253 -15.92 10.42 14.93
N ILE A 254 -15.72 9.26 15.56
CA ILE A 254 -16.54 8.07 15.28
C ILE A 254 -18.00 8.22 15.74
N ARG A 255 -18.29 9.18 16.64
CA ARG A 255 -19.64 9.40 17.18
C ARG A 255 -20.53 10.16 16.19
N ASN A 256 -19.94 10.78 15.18
CA ASN A 256 -20.67 11.37 14.08
C ASN A 256 -21.44 10.27 13.33
N LYS A 257 -22.71 10.53 12.97
CA LYS A 257 -23.61 9.57 12.32
C LYS A 257 -23.03 9.04 10.99
N GLN A 258 -22.51 9.93 10.14
CA GLN A 258 -21.90 9.60 8.86
C GLN A 258 -20.63 8.77 9.03
N SER A 259 -19.80 9.12 10.03
CA SER A 259 -18.61 8.34 10.36
C SER A 259 -18.97 6.94 10.83
N LYS A 260 -20.00 6.78 11.66
CA LYS A 260 -20.50 5.47 12.07
C LYS A 260 -21.01 4.64 10.88
N ILE A 261 -21.81 5.23 9.99
CA ILE A 261 -22.31 4.58 8.78
C ILE A 261 -21.16 4.04 7.92
N MET A 262 -20.12 4.86 7.71
CA MET A 262 -18.94 4.46 6.94
C MET A 262 -18.08 3.43 7.65
N ASN A 263 -17.96 3.53 8.97
CA ASN A 263 -17.28 2.55 9.78
C ASN A 263 -17.95 1.17 9.66
N ASP A 264 -19.27 1.12 9.80
CA ASP A 264 -20.05 -0.12 9.68
C ASP A 264 -19.88 -0.75 8.28
N PHE A 265 -19.83 0.08 7.22
CA PHE A 265 -19.52 -0.40 5.88
C PHE A 265 -18.09 -0.95 5.75
N LEU A 266 -17.08 -0.19 6.18
CA LEU A 266 -15.67 -0.55 6.03
C LEU A 266 -15.30 -1.84 6.79
N PHE A 267 -15.97 -2.09 7.92
CA PHE A 267 -15.79 -3.31 8.72
C PHE A 267 -16.87 -4.36 8.46
N SER A 268 -17.64 -4.23 7.37
CA SER A 268 -18.64 -5.23 6.98
C SER A 268 -18.01 -6.49 6.37
N ASP A 269 -18.79 -7.58 6.38
CA ASP A 269 -18.45 -8.82 5.67
C ASP A 269 -18.20 -8.59 4.18
N GLU A 270 -18.97 -7.71 3.54
CA GLU A 270 -18.87 -7.40 2.11
C GLU A 270 -17.50 -6.80 1.76
N VAL A 271 -17.05 -5.80 2.53
CA VAL A 271 -15.72 -5.18 2.32
C VAL A 271 -14.61 -6.16 2.65
N GLY A 272 -14.76 -6.97 3.71
CA GLY A 272 -13.82 -8.04 4.03
C GLY A 272 -13.65 -9.04 2.88
N GLU A 273 -14.75 -9.52 2.29
CA GLU A 273 -14.73 -10.43 1.14
C GLU A 273 -14.14 -9.79 -0.11
N LEU A 274 -14.45 -8.52 -0.35
CA LEU A 274 -13.92 -7.75 -1.46
C LEU A 274 -12.39 -7.72 -1.42
N PHE A 275 -11.81 -7.39 -0.27
CA PHE A 275 -10.35 -7.34 -0.07
C PHE A 275 -9.72 -8.71 -0.36
N VAL A 276 -10.23 -9.76 0.27
CA VAL A 276 -9.69 -11.12 0.12
C VAL A 276 -9.79 -11.63 -1.32
N LYS A 277 -10.92 -11.39 -2.00
CA LYS A 277 -11.13 -11.79 -3.39
C LYS A 277 -10.08 -11.17 -4.32
N ILE A 278 -9.75 -9.90 -4.11
CA ILE A 278 -8.76 -9.18 -4.91
C ILE A 278 -7.33 -9.63 -4.55
N GLY A 279 -7.10 -10.09 -3.32
CA GLY A 279 -5.79 -10.57 -2.84
C GLY A 279 -5.17 -9.66 -1.77
N PHE A 280 -5.99 -8.94 -1.03
CA PHE A 280 -5.60 -8.09 0.08
C PHE A 280 -6.05 -8.77 1.38
N PRO A 281 -5.14 -9.03 2.33
CA PRO A 281 -5.58 -9.35 3.68
C PRO A 281 -6.40 -8.20 4.27
N SER A 282 -7.38 -8.54 5.10
CA SER A 282 -8.36 -7.64 5.72
C SER A 282 -8.43 -7.90 7.21
N ILE A 283 -8.63 -6.83 7.98
CA ILE A 283 -8.79 -6.86 9.44
C ILE A 283 -10.04 -7.62 9.89
N HIS A 284 -10.99 -7.86 8.99
CA HIS A 284 -12.23 -8.58 9.29
C HIS A 284 -11.94 -10.02 9.77
N SER A 285 -12.55 -10.42 10.89
CA SER A 285 -12.24 -11.68 11.59
C SER A 285 -12.65 -12.94 10.83
N ASN A 286 -13.80 -12.95 10.17
CA ASN A 286 -14.38 -14.16 9.58
C ASN A 286 -13.85 -14.56 8.19
N LYS A 287 -12.72 -14.02 7.74
CA LYS A 287 -12.27 -14.24 6.36
C LYS A 287 -11.03 -15.12 6.30
N ASN A 288 -11.22 -16.33 5.78
CA ASN A 288 -10.13 -17.22 5.39
C ASN A 288 -9.43 -16.60 4.18
N HIS A 289 -8.27 -15.98 4.40
CA HIS A 289 -7.36 -15.59 3.34
C HIS A 289 -6.96 -16.90 2.66
N LYS A 290 -7.36 -17.12 1.40
CA LYS A 290 -6.92 -18.28 0.60
C LYS A 290 -5.43 -18.18 0.24
N LEU A 291 -4.61 -17.87 1.23
CA LEU A 291 -3.17 -17.86 1.21
C LEU A 291 -2.73 -19.16 1.88
N ASN A 292 -1.59 -19.69 1.44
CA ASN A 292 -1.07 -20.92 2.05
C ASN A 292 -0.65 -20.66 3.50
N ASP A 293 -0.68 -21.70 4.33
CA ASP A 293 -0.32 -21.61 5.76
C ASP A 293 1.13 -21.09 5.98
N ASP A 294 2.01 -21.26 4.99
CA ASP A 294 3.41 -20.81 5.02
C ASP A 294 3.61 -19.34 4.54
N THR A 295 2.56 -18.54 4.43
CA THR A 295 2.69 -17.15 3.94
C THR A 295 3.12 -16.19 5.05
N SER A 296 4.38 -15.73 5.01
CA SER A 296 4.93 -14.72 5.92
C SER A 296 4.74 -13.30 5.41
N PHE A 297 4.59 -12.31 6.30
CA PHE A 297 4.46 -10.91 5.92
C PHE A 297 5.53 -10.05 6.59
N LYS A 298 5.96 -9.01 5.90
CA LYS A 298 7.01 -8.09 6.35
C LYS A 298 6.40 -6.72 6.61
N TRP A 299 5.97 -6.50 7.85
CA TRP A 299 5.53 -5.19 8.33
C TRP A 299 6.74 -4.31 8.65
N LEU A 300 6.66 -3.02 8.28
CA LEU A 300 7.73 -2.06 8.55
C LEU A 300 7.93 -1.87 10.07
N GLY A 301 6.85 -2.00 10.85
CA GLY A 301 6.85 -1.87 12.30
C GLY A 301 6.54 -0.45 12.75
N TRP A 302 5.70 -0.32 13.79
CA TRP A 302 5.32 0.96 14.36
C TRP A 302 6.51 1.72 14.97
N ASP A 303 7.45 1.03 15.60
CA ASP A 303 8.65 1.65 16.17
C ASP A 303 9.45 2.38 15.08
N PHE A 304 9.72 1.70 13.96
CA PHE A 304 10.41 2.31 12.83
C PHE A 304 9.66 3.53 12.29
N ILE A 305 8.33 3.42 12.13
CA ILE A 305 7.47 4.52 11.66
C ILE A 305 7.52 5.72 12.60
N HIS A 306 7.52 5.50 13.91
CA HIS A 306 7.49 6.57 14.91
C HIS A 306 8.85 7.20 15.18
N GLU A 307 9.93 6.43 15.07
CA GLU A 307 11.31 6.88 15.28
C GLU A 307 11.88 7.61 14.05
N ASN A 308 11.30 7.42 12.87
CA ASN A 308 11.80 7.99 11.63
C ASN A 308 10.83 9.03 11.02
N ASP A 309 11.37 10.18 10.62
CA ASP A 309 10.61 11.16 9.85
C ASP A 309 10.47 10.71 8.39
N LEU A 310 9.39 9.99 8.09
CA LEU A 310 9.15 9.47 6.73
C LEU A 310 9.02 10.57 5.67
N ALA A 311 8.69 11.81 6.06
CA ALA A 311 8.65 12.94 5.13
C ALA A 311 10.04 13.28 4.56
N LYS A 312 11.09 13.04 5.36
CA LYS A 312 12.50 13.24 4.98
C LYS A 312 13.14 11.96 4.47
N LEU A 313 12.84 10.83 5.11
CA LEU A 313 13.47 9.56 4.80
C LEU A 313 13.10 9.08 3.39
N LYS A 314 11.81 9.10 3.02
CA LYS A 314 11.37 8.60 1.71
C LYS A 314 12.05 9.31 0.52
N PRO A 315 12.08 10.67 0.43
CA PRO A 315 12.82 11.34 -0.64
C PRO A 315 14.31 11.03 -0.64
N LYS A 316 14.95 10.97 0.54
CA LYS A 316 16.37 10.62 0.68
C LYS A 316 16.67 9.23 0.11
N LEU A 317 15.90 8.22 0.49
CA LEU A 317 16.10 6.85 -0.01
C LEU A 317 15.86 6.77 -1.52
N ASN A 318 14.85 7.48 -2.02
CA ASN A 318 14.59 7.54 -3.45
C ASN A 318 15.75 8.19 -4.22
N ASP A 319 16.36 9.25 -3.69
CA ASP A 319 17.53 9.90 -4.31
C ASP A 319 18.77 8.98 -4.31
N ILE A 320 19.06 8.29 -3.21
CA ILE A 320 20.16 7.29 -3.16
C ILE A 320 19.91 6.17 -4.18
N PHE A 321 18.69 5.64 -4.20
CA PHE A 321 18.30 4.60 -5.14
C PHE A 321 18.48 5.06 -6.59
N LEU A 322 18.00 6.26 -6.92
CA LEU A 322 18.09 6.84 -8.26
C LEU A 322 19.54 6.98 -8.73
N GLN A 323 20.48 7.33 -7.86
CA GLN A 323 21.90 7.45 -8.22
C GLN A 323 22.44 6.13 -8.77
N SER A 324 22.22 5.01 -8.06
CA SER A 324 22.63 3.67 -8.48
C SER A 324 21.80 3.08 -9.63
N TYR A 325 20.51 3.44 -9.71
CA TYR A 325 19.63 3.02 -10.81
C TYR A 325 20.07 3.65 -12.14
N MET A 326 20.42 4.93 -12.11
CA MET A 326 20.84 5.70 -13.28
C MET A 326 22.33 5.54 -13.62
N SER A 327 23.17 5.08 -12.68
CA SER A 327 24.54 4.69 -13.00
C SER A 327 24.50 3.48 -13.93
N LYS A 328 24.78 3.73 -15.21
CA LYS A 328 24.94 2.72 -16.24
C LYS A 328 26.39 2.28 -16.31
#